data_AF-A0A067QL19-F1
#
_entry.id   AF-A0A067QL19-F1
#
_cell.length_a   1.000
_cell.length_b   1.000
_cell.length_c   1.000
_cell.angle_alpha   90.00
_cell.angle_beta   90.00
_cell.angle_gamma   90.00
#
_symmetry.space_group_name_H-M   'P 1'
#
loop_
_entity.id
_entity.type
_entity.pdbx_description
1 polymer ?
#
loop_
_entity_poly.entity_id
_entity_poly.type
_entity_poly.pdbx_seq_one_letter_code
_entity_poly.pdbx_strand_id
1 'polypeptide(L)'
;MFHDPGLERTTDGKGLIRERNWYGPDGMENVRTVKTPKQSIPTFAETVELLMKPENHHVKFNVDVKIQNDPTRLFSLMNTIICTKEGWETILAPRILLGLWHPRFIAPAKAHLPYLRRSYIGGSPAIAKKYFWDSCDAFSIAFVALTTPDGEKFRRECKSAGKKILVWTVNKPEHMMEAVRWEVDAILTDVTKIWLDMRAELQSDYDKINSQYTRLFLWTSLQFYRPVLRWGQLAHQAYLESIGGPFDQHVQAALPTIKAEA
;
A
#
# COMPACT_ATOMS: atom_id res chain seq x y z
N MET A 1 -5.76 -0.28 -13.71
CA MET A 1 -4.69 -0.27 -12.69
C MET A 1 -3.73 0.86 -13.01
N PHE A 2 -3.73 1.93 -12.21
CA PHE A 2 -2.95 3.14 -12.51
C PHE A 2 -2.59 3.88 -11.22
N HIS A 3 -1.44 4.54 -11.17
CA HIS A 3 -0.97 5.21 -9.96
C HIS A 3 -1.60 6.60 -9.77
N ASP A 4 -1.49 7.45 -10.78
CA ASP A 4 -1.96 8.84 -10.69
C ASP A 4 -3.45 8.95 -11.00
N PRO A 5 -4.12 10.01 -10.54
CA PRO A 5 -5.49 10.30 -10.97
C PRO A 5 -5.57 10.77 -12.43
N GLY A 6 -4.48 11.31 -13.00
CA GLY A 6 -4.38 11.75 -14.40
C GLY A 6 -3.50 10.83 -15.24
N LEU A 7 -3.71 10.81 -16.56
CA LEU A 7 -3.07 9.88 -17.50
C LEU A 7 -1.68 10.35 -17.98
N GLU A 8 -1.39 11.64 -17.89
CA GLU A 8 -0.36 12.33 -18.67
C GLU A 8 1.08 11.98 -18.30
N ARG A 9 1.34 11.60 -17.04
CA ARG A 9 2.72 11.40 -16.57
C ARG A 9 3.37 10.17 -17.21
N THR A 10 2.60 9.11 -17.47
CA THR A 10 3.15 7.82 -17.88
C THR A 10 2.55 7.29 -19.18
N THR A 11 1.58 7.99 -19.78
CA THR A 11 0.91 7.59 -21.03
C THR A 11 0.79 8.75 -22.01
N ASP A 12 0.41 8.43 -23.24
CA ASP A 12 0.04 9.41 -24.26
C ASP A 12 -1.41 9.93 -24.12
N GLY A 13 -2.13 9.51 -23.08
CA GLY A 13 -3.47 10.00 -22.74
C GLY A 13 -3.47 11.34 -21.99
N LYS A 14 -4.66 11.95 -21.88
CA LYS A 14 -4.88 13.23 -21.18
C LYS A 14 -6.17 13.20 -20.35
N GLY A 15 -6.22 14.00 -19.30
CA GLY A 15 -7.34 14.16 -18.40
C GLY A 15 -7.34 13.20 -17.21
N LEU A 16 -8.29 13.43 -16.30
CA LEU A 16 -8.50 12.60 -15.13
C LEU A 16 -9.18 11.28 -15.51
N ILE A 17 -8.69 10.17 -14.97
CA ILE A 17 -9.21 8.81 -15.24
C ILE A 17 -10.71 8.74 -14.94
N ARG A 18 -11.14 9.36 -13.84
CA ARG A 18 -12.55 9.34 -13.40
C ARG A 18 -13.52 10.06 -14.35
N GLU A 19 -12.99 10.88 -15.26
CA GLU A 19 -13.77 11.71 -16.20
C GLU A 19 -13.76 11.13 -17.61
N ARG A 20 -13.19 9.94 -17.79
CA ARG A 20 -13.06 9.29 -19.10
C ARG A 20 -13.77 7.95 -19.16
N ASN A 21 -14.31 7.65 -20.34
CA ASN A 21 -14.83 6.34 -20.65
C ASN A 21 -13.68 5.37 -20.97
N TRP A 22 -13.87 4.10 -20.59
CA TRP A 22 -12.92 3.06 -20.93
C TRP A 22 -12.98 2.71 -22.42
N TYR A 23 -14.18 2.49 -22.94
CA TYR A 23 -14.43 2.05 -24.32
C TYR A 23 -14.76 3.20 -25.27
N GLY A 24 -14.50 2.98 -26.55
CA GLY A 24 -14.91 3.86 -27.67
C GLY A 24 -13.73 4.47 -28.43
N PRO A 25 -13.99 5.27 -29.49
CA PRO A 25 -12.93 5.88 -30.31
C PRO A 25 -11.91 6.66 -29.48
N ASP A 26 -12.38 7.43 -28.48
CA ASP A 26 -11.55 8.21 -27.55
C ASP A 26 -11.38 7.52 -26.18
N GLY A 27 -11.65 6.21 -26.12
CA GLY A 27 -11.62 5.39 -24.92
C GLY A 27 -10.21 5.19 -24.36
N MET A 28 -10.12 5.02 -23.03
CA MET A 28 -8.85 4.72 -22.37
C MET A 28 -8.22 3.40 -22.82
N GLU A 29 -8.98 2.48 -23.41
CA GLU A 29 -8.45 1.24 -24.02
C GLU A 29 -7.41 1.49 -25.12
N ASN A 30 -7.44 2.66 -25.77
CA ASN A 30 -6.51 3.04 -26.83
C ASN A 30 -5.24 3.74 -26.31
N VAL A 31 -5.22 4.15 -25.04
CA VAL A 31 -4.08 4.84 -24.42
C VAL A 31 -2.89 3.90 -24.26
N ARG A 32 -1.68 4.42 -24.48
CA ARG A 32 -0.42 3.66 -24.39
C ARG A 32 0.60 4.33 -23.50
N THR A 33 1.43 3.52 -22.85
CA THR A 33 2.57 4.02 -22.07
C THR A 33 3.53 4.82 -22.96
N VAL A 34 4.14 5.87 -22.40
CA VAL A 34 5.16 6.67 -23.13
C VAL A 34 6.47 5.92 -23.31
N LYS A 35 6.81 5.01 -22.37
CA LYS A 35 8.03 4.20 -22.42
C LYS A 35 7.87 3.03 -23.40
N THR A 36 8.92 2.73 -24.16
CA THR A 36 9.00 1.59 -25.08
C THR A 36 9.38 0.29 -24.34
N PRO A 37 8.81 -0.88 -24.69
CA PRO A 37 7.72 -1.04 -25.65
C PRO A 37 6.43 -0.42 -25.12
N LYS A 38 5.68 0.26 -25.99
CA LYS A 38 4.39 0.86 -25.62
C LYS A 38 3.43 -0.24 -25.20
N GLN A 39 2.75 -0.08 -24.06
CA GLN A 39 1.80 -1.04 -23.50
C GLN A 39 0.45 -0.38 -23.23
N SER A 40 -0.63 -1.14 -23.24
CA SER A 40 -1.95 -0.70 -22.78
C SER A 40 -1.97 -0.54 -21.25
N ILE A 41 -2.99 0.17 -20.75
CA ILE A 41 -3.28 0.23 -19.32
C ILE A 41 -3.95 -1.10 -18.92
N PRO A 42 -3.41 -1.86 -17.96
CA PRO A 42 -4.06 -3.10 -17.53
C PRO A 42 -5.29 -2.82 -16.66
N THR A 43 -6.36 -3.56 -16.90
CA THR A 43 -7.55 -3.61 -16.05
C THR A 43 -7.32 -4.47 -14.80
N PHE A 44 -8.19 -4.32 -13.81
CA PHE A 44 -8.15 -5.21 -12.64
C PHE A 44 -8.48 -6.67 -13.02
N ALA A 45 -9.40 -6.89 -13.97
CA ALA A 45 -9.76 -8.22 -14.47
C ALA A 45 -8.55 -8.93 -15.13
N GLU A 46 -7.85 -8.25 -16.03
CA GLU A 46 -6.62 -8.79 -16.65
C GLU A 46 -5.52 -9.05 -15.61
N THR A 47 -5.43 -8.20 -14.59
CA THR A 47 -4.48 -8.41 -13.47
C THR A 47 -4.83 -9.66 -12.67
N VAL A 48 -6.11 -9.87 -12.37
CA VAL A 48 -6.61 -11.08 -11.69
C VAL A 48 -6.34 -12.31 -12.56
N GLU A 49 -6.58 -12.24 -13.87
CA GLU A 49 -6.27 -13.34 -14.79
C GLU A 49 -4.80 -13.69 -14.80
N LEU A 50 -3.92 -12.69 -14.85
CA LEU A 50 -2.48 -12.90 -14.75
C LEU A 50 -2.10 -13.58 -13.43
N LEU A 51 -2.68 -13.15 -12.30
CA LEU A 51 -2.42 -13.75 -10.99
C LEU A 51 -2.97 -15.18 -10.85
N MET A 52 -3.99 -15.53 -11.62
CA MET A 52 -4.61 -16.86 -11.61
C MET A 52 -3.89 -17.90 -12.46
N LYS A 53 -2.93 -17.48 -13.30
CA LYS A 53 -2.07 -18.43 -14.02
C LYS A 53 -1.27 -19.29 -13.03
N PRO A 54 -1.19 -20.62 -13.20
CA PRO A 54 -0.52 -21.52 -12.25
C PRO A 54 0.91 -21.10 -11.90
N GLU A 55 1.68 -20.66 -12.88
CA GLU A 55 3.06 -20.18 -12.70
C GLU A 55 3.15 -18.94 -11.79
N ASN A 56 2.06 -18.18 -11.63
CA ASN A 56 1.99 -16.96 -10.83
C ASN A 56 1.32 -17.16 -9.45
N HIS A 57 0.95 -18.39 -9.06
CA HIS A 57 0.32 -18.66 -7.77
C HIS A 57 1.21 -18.30 -6.57
N HIS A 58 2.53 -18.23 -6.78
CA HIS A 58 3.49 -17.78 -5.77
C HIS A 58 3.44 -16.27 -5.48
N VAL A 59 2.81 -15.47 -6.35
CA VAL A 59 2.78 -14.00 -6.27
C VAL A 59 1.66 -13.54 -5.33
N LYS A 60 2.01 -12.67 -4.38
CA LYS A 60 1.05 -11.91 -3.55
C LYS A 60 0.82 -10.53 -4.16
N PHE A 61 -0.41 -10.06 -4.12
CA PHE A 61 -0.83 -8.81 -4.75
C PHE A 61 -1.20 -7.75 -3.71
N ASN A 62 -0.38 -6.71 -3.61
CA ASN A 62 -0.61 -5.57 -2.73
C ASN A 62 -1.32 -4.45 -3.51
N VAL A 63 -2.59 -4.20 -3.22
CA VAL A 63 -3.44 -3.26 -3.95
C VAL A 63 -3.49 -1.93 -3.23
N ASP A 64 -2.99 -0.87 -3.87
CA ASP A 64 -3.09 0.50 -3.38
C ASP A 64 -4.44 1.13 -3.76
N VAL A 65 -5.31 1.36 -2.77
CA VAL A 65 -6.60 2.02 -2.95
C VAL A 65 -6.45 3.53 -2.85
N LYS A 66 -6.40 4.21 -4.00
CA LYS A 66 -6.26 5.66 -4.07
C LYS A 66 -7.46 6.40 -3.48
N ILE A 67 -7.17 7.50 -2.77
CA ILE A 67 -8.16 8.29 -2.00
C ILE A 67 -9.31 8.86 -2.83
N GLN A 68 -9.09 9.05 -4.13
CA GLN A 68 -10.08 9.61 -5.06
C GLN A 68 -11.19 8.62 -5.45
N ASN A 69 -11.05 7.33 -5.12
CA ASN A 69 -12.03 6.32 -5.49
C ASN A 69 -13.28 6.36 -4.60
N ASP A 70 -14.44 6.11 -5.19
CA ASP A 70 -15.65 5.78 -4.42
C ASP A 70 -15.49 4.38 -3.79
N PRO A 71 -15.48 4.26 -2.45
CA PRO A 71 -15.21 2.98 -1.78
C PRO A 71 -16.18 1.87 -2.15
N THR A 72 -17.49 2.18 -2.12
CA THR A 72 -18.57 1.20 -2.31
C THR A 72 -18.54 0.66 -3.73
N ARG A 73 -18.49 1.55 -4.73
CA ARG A 73 -18.40 1.17 -6.13
C ARG A 73 -17.12 0.38 -6.41
N LEU A 74 -15.96 0.86 -5.94
CA LEU A 74 -14.69 0.19 -6.18
C LEU A 74 -14.69 -1.24 -5.63
N PHE A 75 -15.05 -1.41 -4.35
CA PHE A 75 -14.97 -2.72 -3.71
C PHE A 75 -16.07 -3.67 -4.19
N SER A 76 -17.25 -3.18 -4.55
CA SER A 76 -18.27 -4.00 -5.21
C SER A 76 -17.78 -4.53 -6.55
N LEU A 77 -17.14 -3.70 -7.38
CA LEU A 77 -16.59 -4.13 -8.68
C LEU A 77 -15.45 -5.14 -8.51
N MET A 78 -14.55 -4.88 -7.54
CA MET A 78 -13.49 -5.84 -7.20
C MET A 78 -14.06 -7.18 -6.77
N ASN A 79 -15.09 -7.19 -5.90
CA ASN A 79 -15.73 -8.40 -5.44
C ASN A 79 -16.32 -9.20 -6.61
N THR A 80 -17.08 -8.53 -7.49
CA THR A 80 -17.63 -9.17 -8.69
C THR A 80 -16.54 -9.85 -9.51
N ILE A 81 -15.43 -9.16 -9.78
CA ILE A 81 -14.33 -9.69 -10.59
C ILE A 81 -13.62 -10.86 -9.90
N ILE A 82 -13.32 -10.75 -8.61
CA ILE A 82 -12.65 -11.81 -7.83
C ILE A 82 -13.50 -13.08 -7.83
N CYS A 83 -14.80 -12.96 -7.50
CA CYS A 83 -15.70 -14.10 -7.36
C CYS A 83 -16.02 -14.82 -8.69
N THR A 84 -15.68 -14.22 -9.84
CA THR A 84 -15.81 -14.90 -11.14
C THR A 84 -14.78 -16.00 -11.37
N LYS A 85 -13.68 -16.02 -10.60
CA LYS A 85 -12.59 -16.97 -10.83
C LYS A 85 -12.83 -18.25 -10.03
N GLU A 86 -12.65 -19.40 -10.66
CA GLU A 86 -12.74 -20.68 -9.97
C GLU A 86 -11.68 -20.77 -8.86
N GLY A 87 -12.07 -21.28 -7.69
CA GLY A 87 -11.17 -21.41 -6.53
C GLY A 87 -10.71 -20.06 -5.95
N TRP A 88 -11.39 -18.95 -6.24
CA TRP A 88 -10.97 -17.61 -5.79
C TRP A 88 -10.76 -17.54 -4.27
N GLU A 89 -11.57 -18.24 -3.47
CA GLU A 89 -11.49 -18.22 -2.00
C GLU A 89 -10.16 -18.75 -1.47
N THR A 90 -9.60 -19.78 -2.10
CA THR A 90 -8.41 -20.49 -1.63
C THR A 90 -7.16 -20.11 -2.42
N ILE A 91 -7.31 -19.87 -3.72
CA ILE A 91 -6.21 -19.59 -4.64
C ILE A 91 -5.95 -18.09 -4.73
N LEU A 92 -6.96 -17.22 -4.75
CA LEU A 92 -6.80 -15.80 -5.05
C LEU A 92 -6.84 -14.90 -3.80
N ALA A 93 -7.94 -14.97 -3.05
CA ALA A 93 -8.22 -14.08 -1.92
C ALA A 93 -7.09 -14.01 -0.88
N PRO A 94 -6.45 -15.12 -0.46
CA PRO A 94 -5.39 -15.07 0.55
C PRO A 94 -4.14 -14.29 0.09
N ARG A 95 -3.97 -14.15 -1.23
CA ARG A 95 -2.84 -13.46 -1.86
C ARG A 95 -3.07 -11.97 -2.06
N ILE A 96 -4.32 -11.48 -1.97
CA ILE A 96 -4.62 -10.06 -2.13
C ILE A 96 -4.57 -9.35 -0.76
N LEU A 97 -3.79 -8.27 -0.68
CA LEU A 97 -3.72 -7.35 0.45
C LEU A 97 -4.26 -5.99 0.02
N LEU A 98 -5.33 -5.53 0.67
CA LEU A 98 -5.97 -4.26 0.34
C LEU A 98 -5.37 -3.12 1.16
N GLY A 99 -4.60 -2.25 0.53
CA GLY A 99 -3.94 -1.11 1.16
C GLY A 99 -4.77 0.16 1.12
N LEU A 100 -5.06 0.71 2.31
CA LEU A 100 -5.99 1.80 2.52
C LEU A 100 -5.25 3.06 3.01
N TRP A 101 -5.40 4.18 2.31
CA TRP A 101 -4.84 5.46 2.74
C TRP A 101 -5.70 6.21 3.76
N HIS A 102 -7.00 5.87 3.86
CA HIS A 102 -7.96 6.68 4.61
C HIS A 102 -9.03 5.82 5.33
N PRO A 103 -9.45 6.19 6.55
CA PRO A 103 -10.41 5.41 7.33
C PRO A 103 -11.77 5.20 6.63
N ARG A 104 -12.16 6.12 5.75
CA ARG A 104 -13.37 6.01 4.90
C ARG A 104 -13.49 4.69 4.13
N PHE A 105 -12.38 4.02 3.84
CA PHE A 105 -12.38 2.76 3.11
C PHE A 105 -12.61 1.55 4.00
N ILE A 106 -12.45 1.66 5.33
CA ILE A 106 -12.49 0.50 6.23
C ILE A 106 -13.85 -0.19 6.21
N ALA A 107 -14.93 0.55 6.48
CA ALA A 107 -16.26 -0.04 6.56
C ALA A 107 -16.72 -0.63 5.20
N PRO A 108 -16.59 0.09 4.06
CA PRO A 108 -16.88 -0.48 2.75
C PRO A 108 -16.02 -1.70 2.39
N ALA A 109 -14.73 -1.71 2.75
CA ALA A 109 -13.87 -2.86 2.52
C ALA A 109 -14.32 -4.08 3.32
N LYS A 110 -14.71 -3.90 4.59
CA LYS A 110 -15.27 -4.99 5.41
C LYS A 110 -16.60 -5.49 4.86
N ALA A 111 -17.45 -4.60 4.35
CA ALA A 111 -18.77 -4.97 3.82
C ALA A 111 -18.68 -5.75 2.50
N HIS A 112 -17.84 -5.30 1.57
CA HIS A 112 -17.80 -5.86 0.21
C HIS A 112 -16.69 -6.90 0.00
N LEU A 113 -15.61 -6.84 0.78
CA LEU A 113 -14.44 -7.71 0.66
C LEU A 113 -14.03 -8.28 2.04
N PRO A 114 -14.96 -8.88 2.81
CA PRO A 114 -14.69 -9.33 4.17
C PRO A 114 -13.54 -10.34 4.24
N TYR A 115 -13.41 -11.18 3.20
CA TYR A 115 -12.41 -12.23 3.06
C TYR A 115 -11.00 -11.73 2.73
N LEU A 116 -10.82 -10.46 2.35
CA LEU A 116 -9.50 -9.90 2.07
C LEU A 116 -8.85 -9.37 3.34
N ARG A 117 -7.53 -9.55 3.43
CA ARG A 117 -6.71 -8.85 4.43
C ARG A 117 -6.55 -7.39 4.04
N ARG A 118 -6.38 -6.54 5.06
CA ARG A 118 -6.27 -5.09 4.88
C ARG A 118 -4.96 -4.59 5.45
N SER A 119 -4.37 -3.60 4.79
CA SER A 119 -3.27 -2.81 5.32
C SER A 119 -3.61 -1.34 5.35
N TYR A 120 -3.03 -0.61 6.31
CA TYR A 120 -2.96 0.85 6.22
C TYR A 120 -1.73 1.24 5.41
N ILE A 121 -1.88 2.19 4.48
CA ILE A 121 -0.78 2.82 3.78
C ILE A 121 -0.67 4.27 4.25
N GLY A 122 0.50 4.69 4.74
CA GLY A 122 0.72 6.10 5.05
C GLY A 122 2.05 6.43 5.73
N GLY A 123 2.25 7.71 6.05
CA GLY A 123 3.51 8.23 6.62
C GLY A 123 3.51 8.42 8.14
N SER A 124 2.48 7.98 8.85
CA SER A 124 2.28 8.28 10.28
C SER A 124 1.91 7.04 11.10
N PRO A 125 2.81 6.58 11.99
CA PRO A 125 2.51 5.53 12.97
C PRO A 125 1.35 5.91 13.90
N ALA A 126 1.21 7.19 14.26
CA ALA A 126 0.11 7.65 15.11
C ALA A 126 -1.26 7.47 14.44
N ILE A 127 -1.37 7.77 13.14
CA ILE A 127 -2.58 7.51 12.35
C ILE A 127 -2.84 6.00 12.26
N ALA A 128 -1.81 5.20 12.00
CA ALA A 128 -1.92 3.75 11.94
C ALA A 128 -2.58 3.18 13.21
N LYS A 129 -2.06 3.61 14.37
CA LYS A 129 -2.56 3.18 15.68
C LYS A 129 -3.97 3.68 15.96
N LYS A 130 -4.27 4.96 15.69
CA LYS A 130 -5.56 5.55 16.04
C LYS A 130 -6.71 5.00 15.19
N TYR A 131 -6.51 4.81 13.90
CA TYR A 131 -7.62 4.58 12.97
C TYR A 131 -7.66 3.20 12.32
N PHE A 132 -6.52 2.49 12.27
CA PHE A 132 -6.40 1.27 11.49
C PHE A 132 -6.02 0.04 12.30
N TRP A 133 -5.63 0.21 13.57
CA TRP A 133 -5.06 -0.87 14.39
C TRP A 133 -5.94 -2.12 14.47
N ASP A 134 -7.23 -1.92 14.73
CA ASP A 134 -8.20 -3.02 14.90
C ASP A 134 -8.79 -3.53 13.59
N SER A 135 -8.50 -2.86 12.47
CA SER A 135 -9.10 -3.17 11.16
C SER A 135 -8.12 -3.69 10.12
N CYS A 136 -6.81 -3.56 10.38
CA CYS A 136 -5.74 -3.96 9.47
C CYS A 136 -4.82 -5.00 10.11
N ASP A 137 -4.37 -5.95 9.29
CA ASP A 137 -3.43 -7.01 9.67
C ASP A 137 -1.98 -6.58 9.42
N ALA A 138 -1.80 -5.56 8.58
CA ALA A 138 -0.52 -5.07 8.13
C ALA A 138 -0.46 -3.54 8.06
N PHE A 139 0.73 -2.99 8.13
CA PHE A 139 0.98 -1.55 8.04
C PHE A 139 2.10 -1.28 7.04
N SER A 140 1.73 -0.65 5.93
CA SER A 140 2.61 -0.20 4.87
C SER A 140 3.02 1.26 5.13
N ILE A 141 4.16 1.45 5.78
CA ILE A 141 4.58 2.76 6.29
C ILE A 141 5.76 3.33 5.49
N ALA A 142 5.76 4.65 5.29
CA ALA A 142 6.89 5.35 4.71
C ALA A 142 8.18 5.08 5.52
N PHE A 143 9.27 4.66 4.87
CA PHE A 143 10.55 4.30 5.49
C PHE A 143 11.02 5.33 6.51
N VAL A 144 11.00 6.60 6.11
CA VAL A 144 11.45 7.72 6.92
C VAL A 144 10.66 7.86 8.23
N ALA A 145 9.37 7.54 8.23
CA ALA A 145 8.53 7.61 9.43
C ALA A 145 8.90 6.53 10.46
N LEU A 146 9.47 5.42 10.00
CA LEU A 146 9.95 4.35 10.87
C LEU A 146 11.33 4.65 11.46
N THR A 147 12.14 5.55 10.89
CA THR A 147 13.48 5.85 11.45
C THR A 147 13.47 6.57 12.81
N THR A 148 12.31 7.05 13.26
CA THR A 148 12.15 7.81 14.50
C THR A 148 11.96 6.90 15.72
N PRO A 149 12.13 7.40 16.96
CA PRO A 149 11.77 6.64 18.17
C PRO A 149 10.29 6.22 18.23
N ASP A 150 9.36 7.04 17.72
CA ASP A 150 7.96 6.65 17.58
C ASP A 150 7.79 5.50 16.57
N GLY A 151 8.56 5.56 15.48
CA GLY A 151 8.66 4.48 14.50
C GLY A 151 9.22 3.18 15.10
N GLU A 152 10.26 3.27 15.93
CA GLU A 152 10.82 2.10 16.64
C GLU A 152 9.81 1.50 17.60
N LYS A 153 9.16 2.33 18.42
CA LYS A 153 8.09 1.90 19.31
C LYS A 153 6.98 1.19 18.53
N PHE A 154 6.55 1.77 17.41
CA PHE A 154 5.55 1.17 16.53
C PHE A 154 6.00 -0.20 15.98
N ARG A 155 7.25 -0.35 15.55
CA ARG A 155 7.77 -1.66 15.09
C ARG A 155 7.70 -2.72 16.19
N ARG A 156 8.12 -2.37 17.41
CA ARG A 156 8.07 -3.28 18.56
C ARG A 156 6.63 -3.68 18.90
N GLU A 157 5.71 -2.72 18.90
CA GLU A 157 4.28 -2.96 19.13
C GLU A 157 3.69 -3.88 18.06
N CYS A 158 3.97 -3.63 16.76
CA CYS A 158 3.53 -4.50 15.67
C CYS A 158 4.06 -5.94 15.83
N LYS A 159 5.36 -6.09 16.14
CA LYS A 159 5.97 -7.41 16.39
C LYS A 159 5.28 -8.13 17.55
N SER A 160 5.02 -7.44 18.65
CA SER A 160 4.34 -8.02 19.82
C SER A 160 2.88 -8.41 19.54
N ALA A 161 2.19 -7.68 18.66
CA ALA A 161 0.80 -7.92 18.31
C ALA A 161 0.62 -8.83 17.08
N GLY A 162 1.70 -9.40 16.53
CA GLY A 162 1.67 -10.22 15.32
C GLY A 162 1.27 -9.46 14.05
N LYS A 163 1.32 -8.12 14.08
CA LYS A 163 0.99 -7.25 12.94
C LYS A 163 2.16 -7.17 11.98
N LYS A 164 1.86 -7.16 10.68
CA LYS A 164 2.86 -7.15 9.61
C LYS A 164 3.32 -5.74 9.27
N ILE A 165 4.59 -5.57 8.92
CA ILE A 165 5.16 -4.27 8.52
C ILE A 165 5.67 -4.37 7.09
N LEU A 166 5.14 -3.50 6.24
CA LEU A 166 5.64 -3.26 4.89
C LEU A 166 6.23 -1.85 4.87
N VAL A 167 7.29 -1.64 4.09
CA VAL A 167 8.01 -0.36 4.08
C VAL A 167 8.18 0.16 2.67
N TRP A 168 7.86 1.43 2.46
CA TRP A 168 7.93 2.09 1.14
C TRP A 168 8.48 3.52 1.23
N THR A 169 8.98 4.13 0.16
CA THR A 169 9.61 3.46 -0.98
C THR A 169 11.09 3.32 -0.66
N VAL A 170 11.63 2.11 -0.74
CA VAL A 170 13.01 1.80 -0.33
C VAL A 170 13.84 1.50 -1.58
N ASN A 171 14.48 2.54 -2.13
CA ASN A 171 15.26 2.41 -3.37
C ASN A 171 16.77 2.40 -3.16
N LYS A 172 17.24 2.68 -1.94
CA LYS A 172 18.67 2.75 -1.62
C LYS A 172 19.13 1.50 -0.86
N PRO A 173 20.28 0.89 -1.21
CA PRO A 173 20.83 -0.27 -0.49
C PRO A 173 20.95 -0.07 1.02
N GLU A 174 21.41 1.09 1.48
CA GLU A 174 21.55 1.38 2.91
C GLU A 174 20.18 1.41 3.64
N HIS A 175 19.11 1.82 2.95
CA HIS A 175 17.76 1.76 3.49
C HIS A 175 17.19 0.34 3.46
N MET A 176 17.53 -0.46 2.43
CA MET A 176 17.15 -1.88 2.36
C MET A 176 17.78 -2.65 3.53
N MET A 177 19.07 -2.46 3.78
CA MET A 177 19.76 -3.07 4.91
C MET A 177 19.14 -2.62 6.24
N GLU A 178 18.75 -1.35 6.37
CA GLU A 178 18.07 -0.90 7.58
C GLU A 178 16.69 -1.55 7.76
N ALA A 179 15.92 -1.71 6.68
CA ALA A 179 14.65 -2.44 6.72
C ALA A 179 14.85 -3.92 7.11
N VAL A 180 15.95 -4.55 6.68
CA VAL A 180 16.34 -5.92 7.12
C VAL A 180 16.61 -5.96 8.62
N ARG A 181 17.37 -5.00 9.16
CA ARG A 181 17.66 -4.91 10.60
C ARG A 181 16.39 -4.70 11.44
N TRP A 182 15.37 -4.09 10.86
CA TRP A 182 14.05 -3.93 11.47
C TRP A 182 13.16 -5.17 11.37
N GLU A 183 13.61 -6.20 10.66
CA GLU A 183 12.87 -7.45 10.43
C GLU A 183 11.47 -7.21 9.82
N VAL A 184 11.38 -6.28 8.86
CA VAL A 184 10.10 -5.99 8.20
C VAL A 184 9.68 -7.14 7.28
N ASP A 185 8.37 -7.31 7.10
CA ASP A 185 7.83 -8.42 6.32
C ASP A 185 7.91 -8.19 4.79
N ALA A 186 7.93 -6.94 4.35
CA ALA A 186 8.15 -6.62 2.93
C ALA A 186 8.77 -5.23 2.70
N ILE A 187 9.51 -5.13 1.60
CA ILE A 187 10.09 -3.89 1.08
C ILE A 187 9.42 -3.58 -0.26
N LEU A 188 8.86 -2.37 -0.39
CA LEU A 188 8.37 -1.83 -1.65
C LEU A 188 9.48 -0.98 -2.28
N THR A 189 9.91 -1.38 -3.47
CA THR A 189 11.07 -0.79 -4.16
C THR A 189 10.85 -0.74 -5.66
N ASP A 190 11.37 0.29 -6.30
CA ASP A 190 11.43 0.43 -7.77
C ASP A 190 12.62 -0.35 -8.37
N VAL A 191 13.56 -0.81 -7.53
CA VAL A 191 14.80 -1.49 -7.94
C VAL A 191 14.84 -2.93 -7.41
N THR A 192 13.88 -3.74 -7.84
CA THR A 192 13.68 -5.12 -7.36
C THR A 192 14.88 -6.03 -7.55
N LYS A 193 15.64 -5.88 -8.65
CA LYS A 193 16.86 -6.68 -8.88
C LYS A 193 17.92 -6.44 -7.81
N ILE A 194 18.17 -5.18 -7.44
CA ILE A 194 19.11 -4.80 -6.38
C ILE A 194 18.70 -5.45 -5.06
N TRP A 195 17.41 -5.43 -4.75
CA TRP A 195 16.90 -6.06 -3.53
C TRP A 195 17.04 -7.60 -3.56
N LEU A 196 16.73 -8.24 -4.69
CA LEU A 196 16.89 -9.70 -4.83
C LEU A 196 18.34 -10.15 -4.69
N ASP A 197 19.28 -9.39 -5.27
CA ASP A 197 20.70 -9.68 -5.17
C ASP A 197 21.20 -9.53 -3.72
N MET A 198 20.85 -8.42 -3.07
CA MET A 198 21.17 -8.21 -1.66
C MET A 198 20.59 -9.31 -0.77
N ARG A 199 19.36 -9.78 -1.02
CA ARG A 199 18.77 -10.90 -0.27
C ARG A 199 19.56 -12.20 -0.43
N ALA A 200 20.04 -12.49 -1.63
CA ALA A 200 20.86 -13.68 -1.88
C ALA A 200 22.21 -13.59 -1.14
N GLU A 201 22.83 -12.41 -1.11
CA GLU A 201 24.07 -12.16 -0.37
C GLU A 201 23.88 -12.20 1.16
N LEU A 202 22.77 -11.66 1.67
CA LEU A 202 22.44 -11.73 3.10
C LEU A 202 22.19 -13.16 3.58
N GLN A 203 21.69 -14.03 2.70
CA GLN A 203 21.52 -15.46 3.00
C GLN A 203 22.86 -16.20 3.09
N SER A 204 23.88 -15.75 2.36
CA SER A 204 25.20 -16.39 2.39
C SER A 204 26.08 -15.87 3.52
N ASP A 205 26.10 -14.56 3.77
CA ASP A 205 26.93 -13.94 4.81
C ASP A 205 26.29 -12.64 5.33
N TYR A 206 25.41 -12.78 6.32
CA TYR A 206 24.70 -11.65 6.91
C TYR A 206 25.65 -10.60 7.51
N ASP A 207 26.65 -11.04 8.29
CA ASP A 207 27.52 -10.13 9.03
C ASP A 207 28.40 -9.32 8.10
N LYS A 208 28.94 -9.94 7.04
CA LYS A 208 29.71 -9.24 6.01
C LYS A 208 28.87 -8.16 5.33
N ILE A 209 27.68 -8.49 4.83
CA ILE A 209 26.84 -7.52 4.13
C ILE A 209 26.36 -6.42 5.08
N ASN A 210 25.94 -6.78 6.29
CA ASN A 210 25.53 -5.83 7.32
C ASN A 210 26.63 -4.82 7.67
N SER A 211 27.89 -5.25 7.72
CA SER A 211 29.04 -4.38 8.01
C SER A 211 29.33 -3.33 6.94
N GLN A 212 28.91 -3.55 5.70
CA GLN A 212 29.15 -2.63 4.57
C GLN A 212 28.26 -1.39 4.63
N TYR A 213 27.12 -1.46 5.33
CA TYR A 213 26.14 -0.38 5.33
C TYR A 213 26.07 0.31 6.69
N THR A 214 26.41 1.60 6.74
CA THR A 214 26.30 2.40 7.97
C THR A 214 24.93 3.05 8.10
N ARG A 215 24.58 3.52 9.32
CA ARG A 215 23.38 4.34 9.58
C ARG A 215 23.62 5.84 9.41
N LEU A 216 24.74 6.25 8.79
CA LEU A 216 25.06 7.67 8.61
C LEU A 216 24.00 8.40 7.79
N PHE A 217 23.27 7.68 6.91
CA PHE A 217 22.18 8.25 6.11
C PHE A 217 21.10 8.96 6.95
N LEU A 218 20.92 8.56 8.23
CA LEU A 218 19.97 9.20 9.15
C LEU A 218 20.31 10.68 9.44
N TRP A 219 21.55 11.09 9.18
CA TRP A 219 22.06 12.42 9.51
C TRP A 219 22.44 13.23 8.26
N THR A 220 22.54 12.60 7.08
CA THR A 220 22.98 13.25 5.83
C THR A 220 21.84 13.86 5.01
N SER A 221 20.59 13.70 5.42
CA SER A 221 19.44 14.23 4.69
C SER A 221 18.37 14.80 5.63
N LEU A 222 17.86 15.98 5.27
CA LEU A 222 16.81 16.68 6.01
C LEU A 222 15.53 15.86 6.19
N GLN A 223 15.26 14.90 5.30
CA GLN A 223 14.06 14.05 5.38
C GLN A 223 13.99 13.18 6.64
N PHE A 224 15.10 12.97 7.35
CA PHE A 224 15.14 12.20 8.61
C PHE A 224 15.01 13.08 9.85
N TYR A 225 14.98 14.41 9.69
CA TYR A 225 14.88 15.34 10.80
C TYR A 225 13.42 15.45 11.26
N ARG A 226 13.20 15.33 12.56
CA ARG A 226 11.85 15.29 13.16
C ARG A 226 10.92 16.42 12.73
N PRO A 227 11.33 17.70 12.67
CA PRO A 227 10.45 18.78 12.24
C PRO A 227 9.98 18.62 10.78
N VAL A 228 10.89 18.22 9.89
CA VAL A 228 10.61 17.97 8.47
C VAL A 228 9.64 16.80 8.32
N LEU A 229 9.90 15.71 9.03
CA LEU A 229 9.01 14.55 9.08
C LEU A 229 7.62 14.91 9.59
N ARG A 230 7.54 15.65 10.69
CA ARG A 230 6.26 16.02 11.31
C ARG A 230 5.46 16.93 10.39
N TRP A 231 6.12 17.90 9.75
CA TRP A 231 5.47 18.76 8.76
C TRP A 231 4.96 17.95 7.57
N GLY A 232 5.77 17.04 7.02
CA GLY A 232 5.36 16.15 5.93
C GLY A 232 4.18 15.26 6.30
N GLN A 233 4.13 14.74 7.53
CA GLN A 233 3.00 13.97 8.05
C GLN A 233 1.71 14.80 8.14
N LEU A 234 1.80 16.02 8.66
CA LEU A 234 0.66 16.93 8.77
C LEU A 234 0.15 17.37 7.40
N ALA A 235 1.04 17.73 6.48
CA ALA A 235 0.69 18.09 5.11
C ALA A 235 0.02 16.91 4.38
N HIS A 236 0.54 15.69 4.55
CA HIS A 236 -0.04 14.51 3.95
C HIS A 236 -1.41 14.15 4.54
N GLN A 237 -1.57 14.28 5.87
CA GLN A 237 -2.89 14.11 6.51
C GLN A 237 -3.88 15.14 5.98
N ALA A 238 -3.51 16.43 5.94
CA ALA A 238 -4.37 17.49 5.43
C ALA A 238 -4.78 17.25 3.97
N TYR A 239 -3.85 16.79 3.12
CA TYR A 239 -4.16 16.38 1.75
C TYR A 239 -5.20 15.26 1.71
N LEU A 240 -4.99 14.18 2.48
CA LEU A 240 -5.95 13.08 2.55
C LEU A 240 -7.32 13.52 3.06
N GLU A 241 -7.38 14.37 4.08
CA GLU A 241 -8.63 14.88 4.65
C GLU A 241 -9.35 15.84 3.70
N SER A 242 -8.62 16.64 2.92
CA SER A 242 -9.21 17.54 1.91
C SER A 242 -9.97 16.80 0.80
N ILE A 243 -9.61 15.54 0.53
CA ILE A 243 -10.27 14.69 -0.48
C ILE A 243 -11.26 13.74 0.19
N GLY A 244 -10.81 13.11 1.28
CA GLY A 244 -11.47 12.01 1.96
C GLY A 244 -12.53 12.42 2.97
N GLY A 245 -12.50 13.66 3.44
CA GLY A 245 -13.19 14.12 4.66
C GLY A 245 -12.32 13.93 5.91
N PRO A 246 -12.70 14.49 7.07
CA PRO A 246 -11.96 14.31 8.32
C PRO A 246 -11.83 12.84 8.73
N PHE A 247 -10.68 12.43 9.26
CA PHE A 247 -10.49 11.02 9.64
C PHE A 247 -11.44 10.59 10.76
N ASP A 248 -11.68 11.47 11.72
CA ASP A 248 -12.53 11.21 12.90
C ASP A 248 -14.00 10.94 12.55
N GLN A 249 -14.48 11.43 11.40
CA GLN A 249 -15.85 11.17 10.92
C GLN A 249 -16.14 9.67 10.77
N HIS A 250 -15.10 8.86 10.53
CA HIS A 250 -15.23 7.43 10.23
C HIS A 250 -14.91 6.53 11.43
N VAL A 251 -14.58 7.09 12.60
CA VAL A 251 -14.28 6.32 13.83
C VAL A 251 -15.56 5.87 14.53
N GLN A 252 -16.61 6.69 14.53
CA GLN A 252 -17.85 6.42 15.26
C GLN A 252 -18.76 5.36 14.62
N ALA A 253 -18.58 5.05 13.34
CA ALA A 253 -19.38 4.03 12.64
C ALA A 253 -18.97 2.57 12.98
N ALA A 254 -17.96 2.37 13.83
CA ALA A 254 -17.40 1.05 14.15
C ALA A 254 -17.65 0.57 15.59
N LEU A 255 -18.29 1.38 16.45
CA LEU A 255 -18.69 0.95 17.79
C LEU A 255 -20.11 0.37 17.74
N PRO A 256 -20.35 -0.89 18.16
CA PRO A 256 -21.71 -1.39 18.30
C PRO A 256 -22.43 -0.51 19.33
N THR A 257 -23.60 0.00 18.95
CA THR A 257 -24.52 0.64 19.88
C THR A 257 -24.90 -0.40 20.92
N ILE A 258 -24.30 -0.34 22.11
CA ILE A 258 -24.80 -1.09 23.25
C ILE A 258 -26.18 -0.51 23.53
N LYS A 259 -27.23 -1.20 23.07
CA LYS A 259 -28.57 -0.96 23.58
C LYS A 259 -28.50 -1.32 25.06
N ALA A 260 -28.57 -0.31 25.92
CA ALA A 260 -28.91 -0.52 27.31
C ALA A 260 -30.32 -1.10 27.33
N GLU A 261 -30.44 -2.39 27.63
CA GLU A 261 -31.70 -2.99 28.02
C GLU A 261 -32.04 -2.43 29.41
N ALA A 262 -33.21 -1.81 29.50
CA ALA A 262 -33.87 -1.39 30.73
C ALA A 262 -34.80 -2.51 31.22
#